data_AF-A0A803ND23-F1
#
_entry.id   AF-A0A803ND23-F1
#
_cell.length_a   1.000
_cell.length_b   1.000
_cell.length_c   1.000
_cell.angle_alpha   90.00
_cell.angle_beta   90.00
_cell.angle_gamma   90.00
#
_symmetry.space_group_name_H-M   'P 1'
#
loop_
_entity.id
_entity.type
_entity.pdbx_description
1 polymer ?
#
loop_
_entity_poly.entity_id
_entity_poly.type
_entity_poly.pdbx_seq_one_letter_code
_entity_poly.pdbx_strand_id
1 'polypeptide(L)'
;MQKYQTVWSSNVTHPTAGFVAAQLQDSGNIFIQGFPNNTSRGNGTIIWQSFQYPADSVLPNMKFILNNNPEFRKVVQAWKSPSDPSVGRYSVGTNSRFFQIIIWDGDRPYWRSGPWNGNIFMGTRYHNTGYGNILINTGSFAQEEVRGMLSLVFTGVNETLLPRYVIIDQGILAESGGMIARRTGELRGMPRKIYVTPMNAEEWRRGNWTSGCVRRKKLQCGVQGGKQDGFLRLKMMKVPVNADIAEWFVGLNPDQCRTTCLANCSCLAYTHDTGTGCMRWSENLIDIEDLSPGGVDLFIRLEQSELSTSKRYDFRNSSDCHYHILPVQMESSEKG
;
A
#
# COMPACT_ATOMS: atom_id res chain seq x y z
N MET A 1 -29.06 -46.53 2.17
CA MET A 1 -27.61 -46.23 2.07
C MET A 1 -27.46 -44.73 1.91
N GLN A 2 -26.83 -44.05 2.86
CA GLN A 2 -26.52 -42.63 2.76
C GLN A 2 -25.36 -42.50 1.77
N LYS A 3 -25.60 -41.90 0.59
CA LYS A 3 -24.52 -41.58 -0.35
C LYS A 3 -23.75 -40.41 0.24
N TYR A 4 -22.53 -40.67 0.70
CA TYR A 4 -21.61 -39.60 1.06
C TYR A 4 -21.16 -38.90 -0.23
N GLN A 5 -21.51 -37.63 -0.36
CA GLN A 5 -21.08 -36.78 -1.45
C GLN A 5 -19.88 -35.96 -0.98
N THR A 6 -18.77 -36.04 -1.70
CA THR A 6 -17.62 -35.16 -1.47
C THR A 6 -18.02 -33.73 -1.81
N VAL A 7 -17.98 -32.84 -0.81
CA VAL A 7 -18.28 -31.40 -0.97
C VAL A 7 -17.03 -30.56 -1.22
N TRP A 8 -15.85 -31.05 -0.79
CA TRP A 8 -14.56 -30.41 -1.00
C TRP A 8 -13.41 -31.44 -0.89
N SER A 9 -12.31 -31.21 -1.60
CA SER A 9 -11.05 -31.96 -1.44
C SER A 9 -9.86 -31.10 -1.89
N SER A 10 -8.66 -31.36 -1.37
CA SER A 10 -7.43 -30.64 -1.74
C SER A 10 -6.92 -30.93 -3.16
N ASN A 11 -7.51 -31.93 -3.85
CA ASN A 11 -7.19 -32.33 -5.22
C ASN A 11 -5.68 -32.51 -5.49
N VAL A 12 -4.98 -33.17 -4.56
CA VAL A 12 -3.55 -33.49 -4.70
C VAL A 12 -3.33 -34.98 -4.90
N THR A 13 -2.44 -35.31 -5.83
CA THR A 13 -2.01 -36.69 -6.11
C THR A 13 -0.51 -36.80 -5.91
N HIS A 14 -0.05 -37.74 -5.08
CA HIS A 14 1.38 -38.01 -4.91
C HIS A 14 1.68 -39.48 -5.25
N PRO A 15 2.13 -39.79 -6.48
CA PRO A 15 2.18 -41.16 -7.01
C PRO A 15 3.07 -42.13 -6.23
N THR A 16 4.04 -41.61 -5.48
CA THR A 16 5.07 -42.40 -4.79
C THR A 16 4.89 -42.45 -3.27
N ALA A 17 3.78 -41.96 -2.71
CA ALA A 17 3.57 -41.97 -1.27
C ALA A 17 2.97 -43.31 -0.80
N GLY A 18 3.73 -44.10 -0.01
CA GLY A 18 3.22 -45.29 0.68
C GLY A 18 2.31 -44.99 1.87
N PHE A 19 2.43 -43.79 2.45
CA PHE A 19 1.57 -43.30 3.52
C PHE A 19 1.36 -41.79 3.40
N VAL A 20 0.17 -41.29 3.76
CA VAL A 20 -0.19 -39.87 3.74
C VAL A 20 -0.79 -39.48 5.09
N ALA A 21 -0.34 -38.36 5.65
CA ALA A 21 -0.86 -37.81 6.89
C ALA A 21 -1.26 -36.34 6.72
N ALA A 22 -2.41 -35.98 7.28
CA ALA A 22 -2.78 -34.59 7.54
C ALA A 22 -2.40 -34.23 8.97
N GLN A 23 -1.74 -33.08 9.14
CA GLN A 23 -1.25 -32.60 10.43
C GLN A 23 -1.58 -31.11 10.59
N LEU A 24 -1.89 -30.72 11.82
CA LEU A 24 -2.05 -29.32 12.23
C LEU A 24 -0.80 -28.89 12.99
N GLN A 25 -0.18 -27.80 12.56
CA GLN A 25 0.95 -27.18 13.27
C GLN A 25 0.46 -26.16 14.29
N ASP A 26 1.28 -25.88 15.30
CA ASP A 26 1.01 -24.84 16.31
C ASP A 26 0.87 -23.43 15.68
N SER A 27 1.42 -23.22 14.48
CA SER A 27 1.22 -22.01 13.68
C SER A 27 -0.21 -21.86 13.12
N GLY A 28 -1.04 -22.89 13.21
CA GLY A 28 -2.37 -22.95 12.57
C GLY A 28 -2.36 -23.50 11.14
N ASN A 29 -1.19 -23.86 10.60
CA ASN A 29 -1.08 -24.46 9.28
C ASN A 29 -1.56 -25.92 9.29
N ILE A 30 -2.54 -26.25 8.46
CA ILE A 30 -2.92 -27.63 8.17
C ILE A 30 -2.17 -28.05 6.92
N PHE A 31 -1.40 -29.10 6.98
CA PHE A 31 -0.61 -29.57 5.85
C PHE A 31 -0.73 -31.08 5.69
N ILE A 32 -0.63 -31.52 4.44
CA ILE A 32 -0.66 -32.92 4.05
C ILE A 32 0.75 -33.30 3.62
N GLN A 33 1.28 -34.39 4.19
CA GLN A 33 2.56 -34.95 3.82
C GLN A 33 2.42 -36.34 3.21
N GLY A 34 3.13 -36.58 2.12
CA GLY A 34 3.33 -37.90 1.54
C GLY A 34 4.69 -38.48 1.94
N PHE A 35 4.72 -39.75 2.32
CA PHE A 35 5.92 -40.47 2.73
C PHE A 35 6.22 -41.60 1.74
N PRO A 36 7.43 -41.66 1.16
CA PRO A 36 7.77 -42.70 0.18
C PRO A 36 7.72 -44.12 0.75
N ASN A 37 8.23 -44.32 1.98
CA ASN A 37 8.34 -45.62 2.64
C ASN A 37 7.85 -45.53 4.11
N ASN A 38 7.43 -46.65 4.70
CA ASN A 38 6.89 -46.76 6.07
C ASN A 38 7.90 -46.47 7.21
N THR A 39 9.11 -46.01 6.91
CA THR A 39 10.26 -46.18 7.82
C THR A 39 10.86 -44.94 8.45
N SER A 40 10.41 -43.71 8.21
CA SER A 40 10.74 -42.58 9.11
C SER A 40 9.89 -41.33 8.85
N ARG A 41 9.38 -40.69 9.92
CA ARG A 41 8.66 -39.40 9.86
C ARG A 41 9.51 -38.23 9.31
N GLY A 42 10.83 -38.39 9.18
CA GLY A 42 11.74 -37.33 8.75
C GLY A 42 11.78 -37.03 7.24
N ASN A 43 11.31 -37.96 6.38
CA ASN A 43 11.43 -37.84 4.91
C ASN A 43 10.11 -37.52 4.21
N GLY A 44 9.13 -36.97 4.93
CA GLY A 44 7.84 -36.59 4.36
C GLY A 44 7.93 -35.35 3.49
N THR A 45 7.34 -35.39 2.30
CA THR A 45 7.22 -34.20 1.43
C THR A 45 5.87 -33.55 1.64
N ILE A 46 5.84 -32.22 1.85
CA ILE A 46 4.58 -31.46 1.94
C ILE A 46 3.97 -31.38 0.54
N ILE A 47 2.78 -31.96 0.37
CA ILE A 47 2.07 -32.02 -0.91
C ILE A 47 0.91 -31.03 -0.98
N TRP A 48 0.42 -30.56 0.16
CA TRP A 48 -0.61 -29.53 0.27
C TRP A 48 -0.48 -28.82 1.61
N GLN A 49 -0.83 -27.53 1.68
CA GLN A 49 -0.91 -26.79 2.95
C GLN A 49 -1.96 -25.66 2.89
N SER A 50 -2.64 -25.41 4.01
CA SER A 50 -3.72 -24.43 4.10
C SER A 50 -3.22 -23.00 3.97
N PHE A 51 -1.97 -22.72 4.36
CA PHE A 51 -1.37 -21.39 4.23
C PHE A 51 -1.22 -20.91 2.78
N GLN A 52 -1.33 -21.80 1.79
CA GLN A 52 -1.40 -21.44 0.37
C GLN A 52 -2.81 -21.05 -0.10
N TYR A 53 -3.82 -21.26 0.73
CA TYR A 53 -5.24 -21.01 0.45
C TYR A 53 -5.89 -20.28 1.63
N PRO A 54 -5.42 -19.07 1.98
CA PRO A 54 -5.98 -18.34 3.11
C PRO A 54 -7.44 -17.91 2.80
N ALA A 55 -8.23 -17.80 3.86
CA ALA A 55 -9.60 -17.29 3.80
C ALA A 55 -9.60 -15.77 3.97
N ASP A 56 -10.13 -15.26 5.09
CA ASP A 56 -10.21 -13.84 5.45
C ASP A 56 -9.04 -13.37 6.33
N SER A 57 -8.21 -14.31 6.78
CA SER A 57 -7.25 -14.10 7.86
C SER A 57 -5.80 -14.35 7.44
N VAL A 58 -4.90 -13.52 7.94
CA VAL A 58 -3.44 -13.66 7.84
C VAL A 58 -2.88 -14.04 9.20
N LEU A 59 -2.20 -15.18 9.26
CA LEU A 59 -1.54 -15.72 10.45
C LEU A 59 -0.02 -15.62 10.34
N PRO A 60 0.72 -15.68 11.46
CA PRO A 60 2.17 -15.70 11.44
C PRO A 60 2.70 -16.88 10.61
N ASN A 61 3.82 -16.66 9.95
CA ASN A 61 4.49 -17.58 9.03
C ASN A 61 3.76 -17.83 7.71
N MET A 62 2.60 -17.19 7.46
CA MET A 62 2.05 -17.13 6.12
C MET A 62 2.96 -16.31 5.21
N LYS A 63 3.15 -16.82 3.98
CA LYS A 63 4.02 -16.22 2.97
C LYS A 63 3.19 -15.83 1.76
N PHE A 64 3.35 -14.59 1.31
CA PHE A 64 2.63 -14.02 0.18
C PHE A 64 3.61 -13.69 -0.94
N ILE A 65 3.53 -14.44 -2.03
CA ILE A 65 4.36 -14.24 -3.20
C ILE A 65 4.02 -12.90 -3.83
N LEU A 66 5.06 -12.19 -4.27
CA LEU A 66 4.92 -10.88 -4.87
C LEU A 66 4.96 -11.04 -6.37
N ASN A 67 3.79 -10.88 -6.96
CA ASN A 67 3.64 -11.00 -8.39
C ASN A 67 2.54 -10.04 -8.84
N ASN A 68 2.72 -9.43 -10.00
CA ASN A 68 1.73 -8.55 -10.60
C ASN A 68 0.64 -9.33 -11.37
N ASN A 69 0.72 -10.66 -11.40
CA ASN A 69 -0.32 -11.51 -11.94
C ASN A 69 -1.66 -11.25 -11.20
N PRO A 70 -2.76 -11.02 -11.94
CA PRO A 70 -4.10 -10.80 -11.39
C PRO A 70 -4.56 -11.83 -10.34
N GLU A 71 -4.07 -13.07 -10.39
CA GLU A 71 -4.38 -14.10 -9.38
C GLU A 71 -3.97 -13.67 -7.97
N PHE A 72 -2.93 -12.84 -7.83
CA PHE A 72 -2.46 -12.32 -6.54
C PHE A 72 -3.18 -11.05 -6.07
N ARG A 73 -4.28 -10.66 -6.74
CA ARG A 73 -5.20 -9.62 -6.23
C ARG A 73 -6.17 -10.15 -5.18
N LYS A 74 -6.41 -11.47 -5.17
CA LYS A 74 -7.40 -12.14 -4.32
C LYS A 74 -6.74 -13.17 -3.40
N VAL A 75 -5.65 -12.74 -2.77
CA VAL A 75 -4.88 -13.59 -1.85
C VAL A 75 -5.72 -13.89 -0.62
N VAL A 76 -6.23 -12.86 0.05
CA VAL A 76 -7.10 -12.99 1.22
C VAL A 76 -8.47 -12.43 0.87
N GLN A 77 -9.55 -13.12 1.21
CA GLN A 77 -10.92 -12.74 0.83
C GLN A 77 -11.80 -12.55 2.04
N ALA A 78 -12.46 -11.40 2.11
CA ALA A 78 -13.42 -11.11 3.16
C ALA A 78 -14.57 -12.12 3.09
N TRP A 79 -15.15 -12.40 4.25
CA TRP A 79 -16.46 -13.02 4.30
C TRP A 79 -17.51 -12.13 3.67
N LYS A 80 -18.60 -12.73 3.19
CA LYS A 80 -19.75 -12.01 2.64
C LYS A 80 -20.48 -11.22 3.72
N SER A 81 -20.54 -11.76 4.94
CA SER A 81 -21.04 -11.06 6.12
C SER A 81 -20.50 -11.74 7.39
N PRO A 82 -20.67 -11.14 8.59
CA PRO A 82 -20.24 -11.76 9.84
C PRO A 82 -20.83 -13.15 10.12
N SER A 83 -21.97 -13.50 9.51
CA SER A 83 -22.62 -14.81 9.65
C SER A 83 -22.53 -15.69 8.39
N ASP A 84 -21.90 -15.21 7.31
CA ASP A 84 -21.80 -15.93 6.03
C ASP A 84 -20.34 -15.95 5.56
N PRO A 85 -19.61 -17.06 5.78
CA PRO A 85 -18.20 -17.20 5.41
C PRO A 85 -17.98 -17.44 3.91
N SER A 86 -19.02 -17.39 3.08
CA SER A 86 -18.86 -17.43 1.63
C SER A 86 -18.10 -16.20 1.12
N VAL A 87 -17.62 -16.29 -0.13
CA VAL A 87 -16.80 -15.25 -0.77
C VAL A 87 -17.51 -13.89 -0.74
N GLY A 88 -16.88 -12.94 -0.06
CA GLY A 88 -17.35 -11.57 0.07
C GLY A 88 -16.90 -10.65 -1.06
N ARG A 89 -17.26 -9.38 -0.91
CA ARG A 89 -17.02 -8.32 -1.89
C ARG A 89 -15.56 -7.85 -1.93
N TYR A 90 -14.90 -7.84 -0.78
CA TYR A 90 -13.57 -7.28 -0.61
C TYR A 90 -12.49 -8.36 -0.58
N SER A 91 -11.32 -8.05 -1.15
CA SER A 91 -10.14 -8.90 -1.05
C SER A 91 -8.88 -8.09 -0.77
N VAL A 92 -7.83 -8.76 -0.32
CA VAL A 92 -6.51 -8.20 -0.11
C VAL A 92 -5.53 -8.90 -1.02
N GLY A 93 -4.65 -8.12 -1.64
CA GLY A 93 -3.60 -8.64 -2.50
C GLY A 93 -2.61 -7.55 -2.89
N THR A 94 -1.90 -7.78 -3.99
CA THR A 94 -0.94 -6.82 -4.57
C THR A 94 -1.22 -6.63 -6.07
N ASN A 95 -0.75 -5.53 -6.64
CA ASN A 95 -0.68 -5.31 -8.10
C ASN A 95 0.73 -4.94 -8.59
N SER A 96 1.71 -4.86 -7.69
CA SER A 96 2.96 -4.14 -7.98
C SER A 96 4.18 -4.93 -7.53
N ARG A 97 5.28 -4.75 -8.28
CA ARG A 97 6.61 -5.26 -7.95
C ARG A 97 7.25 -4.53 -6.76
N PHE A 98 6.71 -3.37 -6.37
CA PHE A 98 7.24 -2.51 -5.31
C PHE A 98 6.53 -2.72 -3.96
N PHE A 99 5.95 -3.91 -3.76
CA PHE A 99 5.34 -4.34 -2.50
C PHE A 99 4.31 -3.34 -1.97
N GLN A 100 3.09 -3.43 -2.48
CA GLN A 100 1.96 -2.68 -1.95
C GLN A 100 0.85 -3.65 -1.57
N ILE A 101 0.28 -3.47 -0.39
CA ILE A 101 -0.96 -4.12 0.01
C ILE A 101 -2.10 -3.26 -0.54
N ILE A 102 -3.00 -3.90 -1.28
CA ILE A 102 -4.20 -3.28 -1.83
C ILE A 102 -5.41 -4.05 -1.32
N ILE A 103 -6.36 -3.29 -0.79
CA ILE A 103 -7.73 -3.76 -0.59
C ILE A 103 -8.48 -3.51 -1.89
N TRP A 104 -9.11 -4.54 -2.43
CA TRP A 104 -9.88 -4.50 -3.66
C TRP A 104 -11.37 -4.55 -3.36
N ASP A 105 -12.14 -3.79 -4.12
CA ASP A 105 -13.59 -3.89 -4.25
C ASP A 105 -13.88 -4.47 -5.65
N GLY A 106 -14.05 -5.79 -5.73
CA GLY A 106 -14.00 -6.52 -7.00
C GLY A 106 -12.62 -6.36 -7.68
N ASP A 107 -12.59 -5.74 -8.86
CA ASP A 107 -11.36 -5.45 -9.60
C ASP A 107 -10.87 -4.00 -9.43
N ARG A 108 -11.55 -3.20 -8.58
CA ARG A 108 -11.21 -1.80 -8.34
C ARG A 108 -10.39 -1.67 -7.06
N PRO A 109 -9.23 -0.98 -7.08
CA PRO A 109 -8.52 -0.64 -5.85
C PRO A 109 -9.42 0.21 -4.94
N TYR A 110 -9.63 -0.26 -3.71
CA TYR A 110 -10.42 0.43 -2.68
C TYR A 110 -9.54 1.21 -1.72
N TRP A 111 -8.40 0.63 -1.33
CA TRP A 111 -7.39 1.27 -0.49
C TRP A 111 -6.01 0.69 -0.82
N ARG A 112 -4.95 1.48 -0.61
CA ARG A 112 -3.57 1.01 -0.73
C ARG A 112 -2.73 1.42 0.47
N SER A 113 -1.78 0.56 0.80
CA SER A 113 -0.79 0.77 1.84
C SER A 113 0.38 1.65 1.40
N GLY A 114 0.52 1.94 0.11
CA GLY A 114 1.77 2.48 -0.44
C GLY A 114 2.93 1.46 -0.42
N PRO A 115 4.07 1.79 -1.03
CA PRO A 115 5.24 0.91 -1.10
C PRO A 115 5.77 0.51 0.27
N TRP A 116 6.36 -0.68 0.34
CA TRP A 116 7.17 -1.13 1.47
C TRP A 116 8.55 -0.46 1.41
N ASN A 117 8.98 0.18 2.49
CA ASN A 117 10.31 0.79 2.57
C ASN A 117 11.35 -0.06 3.31
N GLY A 118 11.12 -1.36 3.50
CA GLY A 118 12.00 -2.20 4.31
C GLY A 118 11.67 -2.20 5.81
N ASN A 119 10.80 -1.28 6.26
CA ASN A 119 10.38 -1.17 7.66
C ASN A 119 8.85 -1.06 7.82
N ILE A 120 8.21 -0.27 6.96
CA ILE A 120 6.78 0.07 7.02
C ILE A 120 6.21 0.24 5.61
N PHE A 121 4.93 -0.05 5.46
CA PHE A 121 4.16 0.41 4.31
C PHE A 121 3.87 1.91 4.44
N MET A 122 4.44 2.71 3.54
CA MET A 122 4.55 4.17 3.66
C MET A 122 3.20 4.93 3.69
N GLY A 123 2.10 4.25 3.34
CA GLY A 123 0.73 4.74 3.33
C GLY A 123 -0.13 4.24 4.49
N THR A 124 0.44 3.56 5.48
CA THR A 124 -0.26 3.15 6.71
C THR A 124 -0.16 4.26 7.76
N ARG A 125 -1.25 4.48 8.50
CA ARG A 125 -1.28 5.46 9.60
C ARG A 125 -0.51 4.91 10.79
N TYR A 126 0.28 5.78 11.43
CA TYR A 126 0.99 5.41 12.65
C TYR A 126 0.04 5.45 13.84
N HIS A 127 -0.09 4.34 14.55
CA HIS A 127 -0.65 4.32 15.90
C HIS A 127 0.50 4.22 16.89
N ASN A 128 0.77 5.31 17.61
CA ASN A 128 1.80 5.34 18.64
C ASN A 128 1.30 4.54 19.86
N THR A 129 1.90 3.39 20.14
CA THR A 129 1.65 2.62 21.37
C THR A 129 2.76 2.78 22.42
N GLY A 130 3.75 3.66 22.19
CA GLY A 130 4.85 3.93 23.14
C GLY A 130 6.12 3.10 22.96
N TYR A 131 6.13 2.19 21.98
CA TYR A 131 7.32 1.47 21.52
C TYR A 131 7.46 1.75 20.01
N GLY A 132 8.68 2.05 19.52
CA GLY A 132 8.92 2.63 18.20
C GLY A 132 8.33 1.91 16.98
N ASN A 133 8.36 2.61 15.83
CA ASN A 133 8.16 2.19 14.43
C ASN A 133 7.42 0.84 14.21
N ILE A 134 6.11 0.89 13.98
CA ILE A 134 5.20 -0.24 13.69
C ILE A 134 5.65 -1.54 14.38
N LEU A 135 5.48 -1.54 15.69
CA LEU A 135 4.81 -2.65 16.31
C LEU A 135 3.32 -2.41 16.05
N ILE A 136 2.76 -3.14 15.09
CA ILE A 136 1.39 -3.60 15.32
C ILE A 136 1.54 -4.43 16.59
N ASN A 137 0.75 -4.18 17.66
CA ASN A 137 1.07 -4.59 19.04
C ASN A 137 1.50 -6.06 19.19
N THR A 138 1.28 -6.88 18.16
CA THR A 138 1.53 -8.30 18.12
C THR A 138 2.39 -8.83 16.94
N GLY A 139 2.81 -8.04 15.91
CA GLY A 139 3.52 -8.56 14.71
C GLY A 139 4.21 -7.55 13.75
N SER A 140 5.03 -8.04 12.81
CA SER A 140 5.72 -7.29 11.73
C SER A 140 5.72 -8.07 10.41
N PHE A 141 6.03 -7.42 9.29
CA PHE A 141 6.26 -8.10 8.00
C PHE A 141 7.74 -8.11 7.64
N ALA A 142 8.21 -9.23 7.10
CA ALA A 142 9.57 -9.41 6.61
C ALA A 142 9.56 -9.86 5.14
N GLN A 143 10.63 -9.52 4.42
CA GLN A 143 10.83 -9.97 3.05
C GLN A 143 11.73 -11.22 3.05
N GLU A 144 11.28 -12.28 2.38
CA GLU A 144 12.02 -13.54 2.23
C GLU A 144 12.07 -13.94 0.75
N GLU A 145 13.17 -14.52 0.32
CA GLU A 145 13.25 -15.16 -1.01
C GLU A 145 12.87 -16.64 -0.90
N VAL A 146 11.78 -17.01 -1.57
CA VAL A 146 11.28 -18.39 -1.60
C VAL A 146 11.29 -18.86 -3.05
N ARG A 147 12.19 -19.80 -3.36
CA ARG A 147 12.33 -20.41 -4.70
C ARG A 147 12.56 -19.37 -5.82
N GLY A 148 13.38 -18.35 -5.57
CA GLY A 148 13.66 -17.28 -6.54
C GLY A 148 12.58 -16.21 -6.63
N MET A 149 11.51 -16.30 -5.83
CA MET A 149 10.46 -15.29 -5.75
C MET A 149 10.51 -14.58 -4.41
N LEU A 150 10.48 -13.25 -4.45
CA LEU A 150 10.31 -12.46 -3.25
C LEU A 150 8.91 -12.72 -2.68
N SER A 151 8.86 -12.93 -1.36
CA SER A 151 7.65 -13.17 -0.60
C SER A 151 7.61 -12.26 0.62
N LEU A 152 6.43 -11.77 0.95
CA LEU A 152 6.18 -11.09 2.20
C LEU A 152 5.73 -12.12 3.24
N VAL A 153 6.40 -12.15 4.39
CA VAL A 153 6.12 -13.07 5.48
C VAL A 153 5.62 -12.28 6.68
N PHE A 154 4.49 -12.69 7.24
CA PHE A 154 4.03 -12.11 8.49
C PHE A 154 4.71 -12.81 9.67
N THR A 155 5.38 -12.04 10.53
CA THR A 155 6.08 -12.55 11.72
C THR A 155 5.43 -12.00 12.98
N GLY A 156 5.03 -12.88 13.90
CA GLY A 156 4.51 -12.47 15.21
C GLY A 156 5.65 -12.01 16.12
N VAL A 157 5.40 -11.00 16.94
CA VAL A 157 6.35 -10.50 17.96
C VAL A 157 6.37 -11.45 19.17
N ASN A 158 5.21 -12.02 19.51
CA ASN A 158 5.06 -12.98 20.60
C ASN A 158 3.99 -14.03 20.24
N GLU A 159 4.35 -15.31 20.31
CA GLU A 159 3.44 -16.43 20.04
C GLU A 159 2.23 -16.43 20.98
N THR A 160 2.36 -15.91 22.20
CA THR A 160 1.24 -15.85 23.16
C THR A 160 0.18 -14.80 22.82
N LEU A 161 0.52 -13.81 21.98
CA LEU A 161 -0.41 -12.76 21.58
C LEU A 161 -1.28 -13.15 20.38
N LEU A 162 -0.98 -14.29 19.73
CA LEU A 162 -1.69 -14.81 18.56
C LEU A 162 -2.08 -13.70 17.54
N PRO A 163 -1.09 -12.89 17.09
CA PRO A 163 -1.31 -11.85 16.09
C PRO A 163 -2.04 -12.39 14.86
N ARG A 164 -3.09 -11.70 14.42
CA ARG A 164 -3.70 -11.97 13.11
C ARG A 164 -4.29 -10.71 12.49
N TYR A 165 -4.26 -10.64 11.16
CA TYR A 165 -5.06 -9.69 10.40
C TYR A 165 -6.29 -10.35 9.83
N VAL A 166 -7.41 -9.64 9.82
CA VAL A 166 -8.66 -10.11 9.22
C VAL A 166 -9.21 -8.99 8.33
N ILE A 167 -9.51 -9.33 7.07
CA ILE A 167 -10.28 -8.43 6.19
C ILE A 167 -11.77 -8.69 6.42
N ILE A 168 -12.50 -7.68 6.92
CA ILE A 168 -13.94 -7.81 7.18
C ILE A 168 -14.77 -7.37 5.97
N ASP A 169 -16.06 -7.73 5.99
CA ASP A 169 -17.06 -7.46 4.95
C ASP A 169 -17.26 -5.97 4.62
N GLN A 170 -16.77 -5.07 5.49
CA GLN A 170 -16.76 -3.62 5.30
C GLN A 170 -15.53 -3.10 4.53
N GLY A 171 -14.62 -3.97 4.10
CA GLY A 171 -13.39 -3.58 3.41
C GLY A 171 -12.36 -2.94 4.35
N ILE A 172 -12.34 -3.36 5.61
CA ILE A 172 -11.39 -2.91 6.64
C ILE A 172 -10.45 -4.06 6.98
N LEU A 173 -9.15 -3.82 6.90
CA LEU A 173 -8.14 -4.77 7.41
C LEU A 173 -7.89 -4.42 8.89
N ALA A 174 -8.25 -5.33 9.79
CA ALA A 174 -8.13 -5.18 11.23
C ALA A 174 -7.13 -6.18 11.83
N GLU A 175 -6.35 -5.76 12.81
CA GLU A 175 -5.57 -6.66 13.68
C GLU A 175 -6.43 -7.06 14.89
N SER A 176 -6.07 -8.16 15.55
CA SER A 176 -6.62 -8.58 16.85
C SER A 176 -6.47 -7.57 18.03
N GLY A 177 -6.04 -6.32 17.78
CA GLY A 177 -5.96 -5.22 18.74
C GLY A 177 -6.25 -3.81 18.18
N GLY A 178 -6.65 -3.65 16.90
CA GLY A 178 -6.88 -2.32 16.31
C GLY A 178 -7.18 -2.31 14.81
N MET A 179 -7.65 -1.16 14.29
CA MET A 179 -7.93 -0.95 12.86
C MET A 179 -6.68 -0.44 12.12
N ILE A 180 -6.37 -0.98 10.94
CA ILE A 180 -5.14 -0.63 10.18
C ILE A 180 -5.45 0.09 8.88
N ALA A 181 -6.48 -0.36 8.17
CA ALA A 181 -6.85 0.20 6.88
C ALA A 181 -8.35 0.48 6.84
N ARG A 182 -8.71 1.75 6.76
CA ARG A 182 -10.07 2.22 6.47
C ARG A 182 -9.97 3.38 5.50
N ARG A 183 -10.94 3.51 4.60
CA ARG A 183 -11.13 4.74 3.82
C ARG A 183 -11.47 5.89 4.78
N THR A 184 -10.52 6.78 5.02
CA THR A 184 -10.70 7.98 5.86
C THR A 184 -11.51 9.02 5.07
N GLY A 185 -12.79 9.16 5.42
CA GLY A 185 -13.69 10.15 4.83
C GLY A 185 -13.79 11.48 5.58
N GLU A 186 -13.08 11.67 6.71
CA GLU A 186 -13.26 12.86 7.54
C GLU A 186 -11.92 13.49 7.98
N LEU A 187 -11.75 14.73 7.53
CA LEU A 187 -10.58 15.59 7.71
C LEU A 187 -10.65 16.25 9.10
N ARG A 188 -9.74 15.95 10.03
CA ARG A 188 -9.45 16.83 11.16
C ARG A 188 -8.00 17.28 11.16
N GLY A 189 -7.81 18.58 10.93
CA GLY A 189 -6.59 19.34 11.20
C GLY A 189 -5.50 19.18 10.14
N MET A 190 -5.47 20.07 9.13
CA MET A 190 -4.45 20.05 8.09
C MET A 190 -3.61 21.34 8.02
N PRO A 191 -2.34 21.24 7.59
CA PRO A 191 -1.47 22.39 7.38
C PRO A 191 -1.94 23.28 6.22
N ARG A 192 -1.62 24.57 6.37
CA ARG A 192 -2.44 25.72 5.98
C ARG A 192 -1.87 26.51 4.79
N LYS A 193 -1.41 25.86 3.72
CA LYS A 193 -0.94 26.54 2.49
C LYS A 193 -1.27 25.72 1.24
N ILE A 194 -2.00 26.31 0.30
CA ILE A 194 -2.48 25.67 -0.93
C ILE A 194 -1.94 26.44 -2.15
N TYR A 195 -1.35 25.71 -3.11
CA TYR A 195 -0.74 26.24 -4.35
C TYR A 195 -1.39 25.67 -5.62
N VAL A 196 -2.62 25.15 -5.48
CA VAL A 196 -3.42 24.54 -6.53
C VAL A 196 -4.85 25.06 -6.46
N THR A 197 -5.57 25.01 -7.58
CA THR A 197 -6.97 25.43 -7.69
C THR A 197 -7.83 24.28 -8.21
N PRO A 198 -9.12 24.20 -7.85
CA PRO A 198 -10.01 23.20 -8.42
C PRO A 198 -10.06 23.32 -9.93
N MET A 199 -9.99 22.19 -10.62
CA MET A 199 -10.16 22.15 -12.07
C MET A 199 -11.60 22.56 -12.45
N ASN A 200 -12.57 22.17 -11.63
CA ASN A 200 -13.97 22.58 -11.76
C ASN A 200 -14.50 23.14 -10.44
N ALA A 201 -14.66 24.47 -10.37
CA ALA A 201 -15.12 25.16 -9.17
C ALA A 201 -16.59 24.88 -8.80
N GLU A 202 -17.44 24.53 -9.78
CA GLU A 202 -18.84 24.18 -9.53
C GLU A 202 -18.96 22.80 -8.90
N GLU A 203 -18.24 21.81 -9.43
CA GLU A 203 -18.14 20.49 -8.81
C GLU A 203 -17.66 20.63 -7.37
N TRP A 204 -16.57 21.37 -7.17
CA TRP A 204 -15.95 21.56 -5.86
C TRP A 204 -16.92 22.10 -4.82
N ARG A 205 -17.72 23.12 -5.18
CA ARG A 205 -18.73 23.72 -4.30
C ARG A 205 -19.86 22.76 -3.94
N ARG A 206 -20.13 21.75 -4.78
CA ARG A 206 -21.14 20.71 -4.55
C ARG A 206 -20.60 19.50 -3.79
N GLY A 207 -19.33 19.53 -3.37
CA GLY A 207 -18.65 18.38 -2.78
C GLY A 207 -18.35 17.27 -3.79
N ASN A 208 -18.51 17.54 -5.10
CA ASN A 208 -17.96 16.67 -6.12
C ASN A 208 -16.53 17.10 -6.39
N TRP A 209 -15.65 16.14 -6.28
CA TRP A 209 -14.23 16.39 -6.29
C TRP A 209 -13.62 15.78 -7.55
N THR A 210 -14.29 14.87 -8.25
CA THR A 210 -13.71 14.00 -9.30
C THR A 210 -12.73 14.65 -10.29
N SER A 211 -12.95 15.90 -10.69
CA SER A 211 -12.08 16.64 -11.62
C SER A 211 -10.69 17.00 -11.09
N GLY A 212 -10.44 16.93 -9.79
CA GLY A 212 -9.10 17.21 -9.29
C GLY A 212 -8.73 18.68 -9.21
N CYS A 213 -7.42 18.90 -9.15
CA CYS A 213 -6.80 20.20 -8.95
C CYS A 213 -5.74 20.44 -10.02
N VAL A 214 -5.54 21.70 -10.36
CA VAL A 214 -4.51 22.17 -11.29
C VAL A 214 -3.60 23.19 -10.62
N ARG A 215 -2.37 23.33 -11.10
CA ARG A 215 -1.44 24.34 -10.60
C ARG A 215 -1.96 25.75 -10.90
N ARG A 216 -1.67 26.69 -9.99
CA ARG A 216 -1.95 28.12 -10.21
C ARG A 216 -1.01 28.76 -11.23
N LYS A 217 0.27 28.38 -11.20
CA LYS A 217 1.29 28.86 -12.13
C LYS A 217 1.96 27.72 -12.89
N LYS A 218 2.32 28.01 -14.15
CA LYS A 218 3.12 27.10 -14.97
C LYS A 218 4.56 27.08 -14.47
N LEU A 219 5.13 25.88 -14.40
CA LEU A 219 6.55 25.67 -14.09
C LEU A 219 7.41 26.35 -15.15
N GLN A 220 8.53 26.90 -14.72
CA GLN A 220 9.46 27.61 -15.61
C GLN A 220 10.61 26.69 -16.04
N CYS A 221 10.94 25.64 -15.29
CA CYS A 221 12.07 24.75 -15.58
C CYS A 221 13.40 25.46 -15.95
N GLY A 222 13.60 26.70 -15.48
CA GLY A 222 14.80 27.47 -15.84
C GLY A 222 14.89 27.93 -17.30
N VAL A 223 13.77 28.18 -18.00
CA VAL A 223 13.81 28.90 -19.29
C VAL A 223 14.60 30.20 -19.18
N GLN A 224 15.23 30.64 -20.29
CA GLN A 224 16.01 31.89 -20.33
C GLN A 224 15.17 33.09 -19.84
N GLY A 225 15.61 33.70 -18.75
CA GLY A 225 14.92 34.83 -18.08
C GLY A 225 13.92 34.42 -16.98
N GLY A 226 13.60 33.13 -16.85
CA GLY A 226 12.80 32.56 -15.76
C GLY A 226 13.65 32.19 -14.54
N LYS A 227 13.05 32.23 -13.34
CA LYS A 227 13.69 31.70 -12.13
C LYS A 227 13.63 30.17 -12.14
N GLN A 228 14.64 29.50 -11.58
CA GLN A 228 14.60 28.05 -11.37
C GLN A 228 13.43 27.72 -10.43
N ASP A 229 12.63 26.70 -10.77
CA ASP A 229 11.56 26.20 -9.91
C ASP A 229 12.12 25.72 -8.55
N GLY A 230 11.23 25.54 -7.58
CA GLY A 230 11.60 24.94 -6.30
C GLY A 230 10.55 23.96 -5.80
N PHE A 231 10.65 23.59 -4.53
CA PHE A 231 9.78 22.57 -3.93
C PHE A 231 9.12 23.04 -2.64
N LEU A 232 7.84 22.72 -2.53
CA LEU A 232 7.10 22.74 -1.28
C LEU A 232 7.26 21.40 -0.57
N ARG A 233 7.78 21.42 0.65
CA ARG A 233 7.82 20.25 1.53
C ARG A 233 6.49 20.06 2.23
N LEU A 234 5.77 19.01 1.87
CA LEU A 234 4.64 18.48 2.62
C LEU A 234 5.17 17.39 3.55
N LYS A 235 4.90 17.51 4.84
CA LYS A 235 5.39 16.55 5.84
C LYS A 235 4.39 15.43 6.02
N MET A 236 4.89 14.24 6.38
CA MET A 236 4.03 13.15 6.89
C MET A 236 2.95 12.71 5.89
N MET A 237 3.31 12.61 4.61
CA MET A 237 2.39 12.30 3.52
C MET A 237 2.47 10.84 3.08
N LYS A 238 1.32 10.31 2.67
CA LYS A 238 1.21 9.15 1.79
C LYS A 238 1.70 9.53 0.40
N VAL A 239 2.65 8.76 -0.12
CA VAL A 239 3.19 8.95 -1.48
C VAL A 239 2.13 8.66 -2.54
N PRO A 240 2.14 9.29 -3.73
CA PRO A 240 1.17 9.04 -4.80
C PRO A 240 1.02 7.58 -5.27
N VAL A 241 -0.14 7.22 -5.86
CA VAL A 241 -0.49 5.85 -6.32
C VAL A 241 0.43 5.33 -7.42
N ASN A 242 0.86 6.21 -8.31
CA ASN A 242 1.73 5.95 -9.45
C ASN A 242 3.20 5.77 -9.04
N ALA A 243 3.45 5.31 -7.81
CA ALA A 243 4.78 4.93 -7.33
C ALA A 243 5.34 3.69 -8.06
N ASP A 244 4.49 2.93 -8.75
CA ASP A 244 4.85 1.79 -9.59
C ASP A 244 5.39 2.18 -10.98
N ILE A 245 5.10 3.39 -11.45
CA ILE A 245 5.74 4.01 -12.63
C ILE A 245 6.70 5.14 -12.26
N ALA A 246 6.82 5.45 -10.96
CA ALA A 246 7.83 6.39 -10.48
C ALA A 246 9.23 5.85 -10.80
N GLU A 247 10.17 6.75 -11.08
CA GLU A 247 11.57 6.36 -11.25
C GLU A 247 12.21 6.24 -9.87
N TRP A 248 12.65 5.03 -9.52
CA TRP A 248 13.32 4.72 -8.27
C TRP A 248 14.83 4.75 -8.47
N PHE A 249 15.49 5.66 -7.75
CA PHE A 249 16.94 5.75 -7.74
C PHE A 249 17.47 5.35 -6.37
N VAL A 250 17.92 4.10 -6.29
CA VAL A 250 18.62 3.59 -5.10
C VAL A 250 19.99 4.26 -5.03
N GLY A 251 20.33 4.83 -3.87
CA GLY A 251 21.64 5.42 -3.61
C GLY A 251 21.79 6.92 -3.91
N LEU A 252 20.77 7.59 -4.46
CA LEU A 252 20.77 9.05 -4.48
C LEU A 252 20.45 9.58 -3.09
N ASN A 253 21.29 10.49 -2.59
CA ASN A 253 21.00 11.21 -1.36
C ASN A 253 19.88 12.27 -1.57
N PRO A 254 19.34 12.89 -0.51
CA PRO A 254 18.23 13.83 -0.63
C PRO A 254 18.50 15.01 -1.58
N ASP A 255 19.72 15.55 -1.57
CA ASP A 255 20.10 16.69 -2.41
C ASP A 255 20.24 16.27 -3.88
N GLN A 256 20.80 15.09 -4.13
CA GLN A 256 20.88 14.51 -5.48
C GLN A 256 19.49 14.18 -6.04
N CYS A 257 18.57 13.67 -5.20
CA CYS A 257 17.18 13.44 -5.60
C CYS A 257 16.51 14.76 -6.03
N ARG A 258 16.73 15.83 -5.25
CA ARG A 258 16.27 17.19 -5.56
C ARG A 258 16.83 17.71 -6.88
N THR A 259 18.15 17.66 -7.07
CA THR A 259 18.79 18.21 -8.28
C THR A 259 18.42 17.41 -9.53
N THR A 260 18.31 16.09 -9.42
CA THR A 260 17.86 15.19 -10.49
C THR A 260 16.42 15.48 -10.91
N CYS A 261 15.53 15.79 -9.95
CA CYS A 261 14.19 16.23 -10.28
C CYS A 261 14.18 17.62 -10.94
N LEU A 262 14.95 18.59 -10.45
CA LEU A 262 15.03 19.93 -11.08
C LEU A 262 15.51 19.88 -12.53
N ALA A 263 16.49 19.02 -12.82
CA ALA A 263 17.05 18.83 -14.15
C ALA A 263 16.05 18.21 -15.16
N ASN A 264 14.99 17.55 -14.69
CA ASN A 264 13.94 17.00 -15.54
C ASN A 264 12.70 17.90 -15.48
N CYS A 265 12.37 18.60 -16.57
CA CYS A 265 11.19 19.48 -16.63
C CYS A 265 9.85 18.77 -16.46
N SER A 266 9.80 17.46 -16.72
CA SER A 266 8.60 16.65 -16.49
C SER A 266 8.46 16.26 -15.01
N CYS A 267 9.49 16.41 -14.18
CA CYS A 267 9.39 16.07 -12.77
C CYS A 267 8.45 17.03 -12.03
N LEU A 268 7.46 16.46 -11.35
CA LEU A 268 6.40 17.17 -10.65
C LEU A 268 6.54 17.09 -9.13
N ALA A 269 7.08 15.98 -8.63
CA ALA A 269 7.35 15.79 -7.22
C ALA A 269 8.45 14.74 -7.02
N TYR A 270 9.07 14.76 -5.85
CA TYR A 270 9.91 13.68 -5.38
C TYR A 270 9.72 13.43 -3.89
N THR A 271 10.17 12.27 -3.43
CA THR A 271 10.42 12.01 -2.01
C THR A 271 11.74 11.28 -1.90
N HIS A 272 12.34 11.37 -0.73
CA HIS A 272 13.50 10.58 -0.38
C HIS A 272 13.24 9.93 0.97
N ASP A 273 13.23 8.61 0.99
CA ASP A 273 13.12 7.80 2.19
C ASP A 273 14.37 6.90 2.28
N THR A 274 14.85 6.68 3.50
CA THR A 274 16.10 5.94 3.71
C THR A 274 16.03 4.48 3.27
N GLY A 275 14.83 3.90 3.24
CA GLY A 275 14.59 2.53 2.84
C GLY A 275 14.31 2.36 1.35
N THR A 276 13.54 3.27 0.73
CA THR A 276 13.24 3.22 -0.72
C THR A 276 14.23 4.00 -1.59
N GLY A 277 15.01 4.91 -1.01
CA GLY A 277 15.80 5.89 -1.75
C GLY A 277 14.95 7.02 -2.34
N CYS A 278 15.36 7.50 -3.51
CA CYS A 278 14.68 8.59 -4.22
C CYS A 278 13.56 8.05 -5.11
N MET A 279 12.34 8.54 -4.90
CA MET A 279 11.20 8.32 -5.80
C MET A 279 10.80 9.63 -6.46
N ARG A 280 10.62 9.59 -7.79
CA ARG A 280 10.27 10.76 -8.60
C ARG A 280 8.99 10.53 -9.41
N TRP A 281 8.10 11.52 -9.39
CA TRP A 281 6.86 11.51 -10.16
C TRP A 281 6.90 12.53 -11.30
N SER A 282 6.51 12.08 -12.49
CA SER A 282 6.38 12.92 -13.69
C SER A 282 4.94 13.02 -14.21
N GLU A 283 4.02 12.29 -13.58
CA GLU A 283 2.59 12.32 -13.89
C GLU A 283 1.77 12.86 -12.71
N ASN A 284 0.47 12.96 -12.94
CA ASN A 284 -0.53 13.39 -11.97
C ASN A 284 -0.31 12.74 -10.61
N LEU A 285 -0.36 13.55 -9.55
CA LEU A 285 -0.17 13.07 -8.19
C LEU A 285 -1.53 12.68 -7.63
N ILE A 286 -1.77 11.38 -7.45
CA ILE A 286 -3.08 10.83 -7.07
C ILE A 286 -2.97 10.08 -5.74
N ASP A 287 -4.02 10.13 -4.93
CA ASP A 287 -4.13 9.44 -3.65
C ASP A 287 -3.05 9.87 -2.63
N ILE A 288 -2.73 11.16 -2.60
CA ILE A 288 -1.92 11.76 -1.54
C ILE A 288 -2.80 11.97 -0.30
N GLU A 289 -2.27 11.69 0.89
CA GLU A 289 -2.98 11.82 2.16
C GLU A 289 -1.98 12.29 3.24
N ASP A 290 -2.33 13.28 4.06
CA ASP A 290 -1.66 13.56 5.34
C ASP A 290 -1.93 12.42 6.31
N LEU A 291 -0.85 11.76 6.73
CA LEU A 291 -0.85 10.63 7.64
C LEU A 291 -0.40 11.02 9.05
N SER A 292 -0.33 12.31 9.38
CA SER A 292 0.18 12.80 10.67
C SER A 292 -0.50 12.14 11.88
N PRO A 293 0.27 11.58 12.85
CA PRO A 293 1.71 11.31 12.77
C PRO A 293 1.98 10.11 11.85
N GLY A 294 2.96 10.16 10.95
CA GLY A 294 3.31 9.04 10.05
C GLY A 294 3.57 9.47 8.60
N GLY A 295 3.87 8.52 7.71
CA GLY A 295 4.17 8.83 6.30
C GLY A 295 5.57 9.44 6.07
N VAL A 296 5.81 9.95 4.87
CA VAL A 296 7.09 10.53 4.45
C VAL A 296 6.95 11.95 3.92
N ASP A 297 8.06 12.68 3.86
CA ASP A 297 8.04 14.02 3.29
C ASP A 297 7.93 13.96 1.77
N LEU A 298 6.91 14.61 1.22
CA LEU A 298 6.69 14.75 -0.21
C LEU A 298 7.05 16.17 -0.64
N PHE A 299 7.89 16.29 -1.67
CA PHE A 299 8.36 17.57 -2.21
C PHE A 299 7.67 17.85 -3.54
N ILE A 300 6.70 18.76 -3.56
CA ILE A 300 5.95 19.12 -4.77
C ILE A 300 6.64 20.30 -5.47
N ARG A 301 6.90 20.18 -6.77
CA ARG A 301 7.52 21.21 -7.59
C ARG A 301 6.53 22.35 -7.87
N LEU A 302 6.97 23.57 -7.59
CA LEU A 302 6.24 24.83 -7.78
C LEU A 302 7.12 25.89 -8.43
N GLU A 303 6.47 26.90 -9.03
CA GLU A 303 7.17 28.07 -9.53
C GLU A 303 7.74 28.90 -8.35
N GLN A 304 8.94 29.47 -8.53
CA GLN A 304 9.71 30.06 -7.43
C GLN A 304 8.98 31.15 -6.64
N SER A 305 8.15 31.97 -7.30
CA SER A 305 7.39 33.04 -6.63
C SER A 305 6.26 32.51 -5.72
N GLU A 306 5.83 31.27 -5.91
CA GLU A 306 4.86 30.62 -5.03
C GLU A 306 5.49 30.22 -3.69
N LEU A 307 6.81 29.95 -3.67
CA LEU A 307 7.52 29.53 -2.46
C LEU A 307 7.80 30.68 -1.48
N SER A 308 7.88 31.92 -1.98
CA SER A 308 8.24 33.10 -1.20
C SER A 308 7.06 33.79 -0.51
N THR A 309 5.81 33.35 -0.74
CA THR A 309 4.62 33.97 -0.13
C THR A 309 4.23 33.31 1.19
N SER A 310 4.73 33.88 2.30
CA SER A 310 4.19 33.65 3.65
C SER A 310 2.93 34.49 3.91
N LYS A 311 1.93 34.47 3.01
CA LYS A 311 0.64 35.08 3.32
C LYS A 311 -0.18 34.07 4.11
N ARG A 312 -0.54 34.39 5.37
CA ARG A 312 -1.61 33.71 6.11
C ARG A 312 -2.89 33.91 5.30
N TYR A 313 -3.25 32.92 4.50
CA TYR A 313 -4.53 32.88 3.82
C TYR A 313 -5.64 32.59 4.83
N ASP A 314 -6.72 33.34 4.78
CA ASP A 314 -7.93 33.10 5.58
C ASP A 314 -8.81 32.08 4.84
N PHE A 315 -8.99 30.90 5.45
CA PHE A 315 -9.56 29.71 4.82
C PHE A 315 -11.08 29.60 4.99
N ARG A 316 -11.74 30.51 5.73
CA ARG A 316 -13.19 30.42 5.98
C ARG A 316 -14.05 30.67 4.72
N ASN A 317 -13.46 31.23 3.66
CA ASN A 317 -14.12 31.51 2.37
C ASN A 317 -13.35 30.98 1.14
N SER A 318 -12.38 30.07 1.32
CA SER A 318 -11.50 29.64 0.23
C SER A 318 -12.15 28.55 -0.62
N SER A 319 -12.31 28.82 -1.92
CA SER A 319 -12.68 27.85 -2.96
C SER A 319 -11.49 27.01 -3.43
N ASP A 320 -10.47 26.82 -2.60
CA ASP A 320 -9.20 26.19 -3.00
C ASP A 320 -9.17 24.69 -2.74
N CYS A 321 -8.26 24.02 -3.44
CA CYS A 321 -8.12 22.58 -3.49
C CYS A 321 -7.41 21.99 -2.27
N HIS A 322 -7.97 20.95 -1.66
CA HIS A 322 -7.34 20.22 -0.54
C HIS A 322 -6.63 18.94 -1.04
N TYR A 323 -5.38 18.74 -0.63
CA TYR A 323 -4.53 17.61 -1.07
C TYR A 323 -5.08 16.20 -0.78
N HIS A 324 -6.02 16.07 0.18
CA HIS A 324 -6.68 14.81 0.52
C HIS A 324 -7.71 14.34 -0.49
N ILE A 325 -8.02 15.22 -1.43
CA ILE A 325 -9.10 15.01 -2.35
C ILE A 325 -8.44 15.18 -3.70
N LEU A 326 -8.29 14.03 -4.38
CA LEU A 326 -8.27 13.86 -5.84
C LEU A 326 -6.92 13.80 -6.56
N PRO A 327 -6.92 13.20 -7.76
CA PRO A 327 -5.84 13.36 -8.73
C PRO A 327 -5.51 14.84 -8.95
N VAL A 328 -4.26 15.24 -8.70
CA VAL A 328 -3.76 16.53 -9.18
C VAL A 328 -3.33 16.31 -10.62
N GLN A 329 -4.11 16.83 -11.58
CA GLN A 329 -3.67 16.86 -12.97
C GLN A 329 -2.59 17.92 -13.13
N MET A 330 -1.41 17.48 -13.54
CA MET A 330 -0.20 18.28 -13.61
C MET A 330 0.33 18.19 -15.03
N GLU A 331 -0.13 19.08 -15.90
CA GLU A 331 0.36 19.17 -17.27
C GLU A 331 1.88 19.40 -17.28
N SER A 332 2.60 18.53 -17.99
CA SER A 332 4.00 18.71 -18.35
C SER A 332 4.11 19.85 -19.36
N SER A 333 5.06 20.77 -19.16
CA SER A 333 5.42 21.76 -20.18
C SER A 333 5.70 21.04 -21.50
N GLU A 334 4.91 21.35 -22.53
CA GLU A 334 5.10 20.81 -23.89
C GLU A 334 6.54 21.05 -24.37
N LYS A 335 7.04 20.05 -25.08
CA LYS A 335 8.35 20.04 -25.74
C LYS A 335 8.45 21.25 -26.68
N GLY A 336 9.47 22.07 -26.46
CA GLY A 336 10.04 23.01 -27.41
C GLY A 336 11.53 22.78 -27.49
#